data_AF-A0AAD7A4H7-F1
#
_entry.id   AF-A0AAD7A4H7-F1
#
_cell.length_a   1.000
_cell.length_b   1.000
_cell.length_c   1.000
_cell.angle_alpha   90.00
_cell.angle_beta   90.00
_cell.angle_gamma   90.00
#
_symmetry.space_group_name_H-M   'P 1'
#
loop_
_entity.id
_entity.type
_entity.pdbx_description
1 polymer ?
#
loop_
_entity_poly.entity_id
_entity_poly.type
_entity_poly.pdbx_seq_one_letter_code
_entity_poly.pdbx_strand_id
1 'polypeptide(L)'
;MSLDLFLLLVILFAILLHRQITHIAPTQSSNAKKPCRRCGKPTSLRCSRCHEAYYCSPEHMTSDWQTHKSACRKSVDALLFPVDSTIPTMIKIPYTSKIDDDGAPVFAPKPYHALDSQVLNQYVDMTGMKHVRKFGSHGPPLERPLVVIYSDDWSGLSKNQCVAELTGGKMGVQWAGNVLVLRQKGELYAETYESARMEDMVAMKRFFEEYRDFMPYAF
;
A
#
# COMPACT_ATOMS: atom_id res chain seq x y z
N MET A 1 -53.51 -0.59 -6.71
CA MET A 1 -52.58 -1.42 -7.50
C MET A 1 -51.33 -0.63 -7.88
N SER A 2 -50.50 -0.20 -6.92
CA SER A 2 -49.37 0.71 -7.26
C SER A 2 -48.14 0.65 -6.33
N LEU A 3 -48.15 -0.16 -5.27
CA LEU A 3 -47.01 -0.28 -4.35
C LEU A 3 -46.14 -1.53 -4.63
N ASP A 4 -46.75 -2.62 -5.10
CA ASP A 4 -46.02 -3.86 -5.39
C ASP A 4 -45.08 -3.77 -6.60
N LEU A 5 -45.48 -3.03 -7.64
CA LEU A 5 -44.66 -2.90 -8.85
C LEU A 5 -43.41 -2.05 -8.60
N PHE A 6 -43.50 -1.05 -7.71
CA PHE A 6 -42.36 -0.20 -7.35
C PHE A 6 -41.37 -0.96 -6.46
N LEU A 7 -41.87 -1.75 -5.50
CA LEU A 7 -41.02 -2.60 -4.66
C LEU A 7 -40.31 -3.69 -5.50
N LEU A 8 -41.01 -4.30 -6.45
CA LEU A 8 -40.43 -5.26 -7.39
C LEU A 8 -39.38 -4.60 -8.30
N LEU A 9 -39.60 -3.37 -8.77
CA LEU A 9 -38.62 -2.62 -9.56
C LEU A 9 -37.38 -2.24 -8.76
N VAL A 10 -37.53 -1.84 -7.48
CA VAL A 10 -36.40 -1.54 -6.58
C VAL A 10 -35.60 -2.80 -6.26
N ILE A 11 -36.26 -3.94 -6.03
CA ILE A 11 -35.61 -5.23 -5.80
C ILE A 11 -34.90 -5.72 -7.06
N LEU A 12 -35.53 -5.59 -8.24
CA LEU A 12 -34.90 -5.91 -9.53
C LEU A 12 -33.68 -5.00 -9.80
N PHE A 13 -33.76 -3.69 -9.50
CA PHE A 13 -32.61 -2.78 -9.63
C PHE A 13 -31.49 -3.12 -8.64
N ALA A 14 -31.82 -3.46 -7.39
CA ALA A 14 -30.84 -3.89 -6.39
C ALA A 14 -30.17 -5.21 -6.79
N ILE A 15 -30.92 -6.18 -7.33
CA ILE A 15 -30.38 -7.45 -7.83
C ILE A 15 -29.50 -7.23 -9.07
N LEU A 16 -29.89 -6.33 -9.99
CA LEU A 16 -29.11 -5.99 -11.18
C LEU A 16 -27.83 -5.21 -10.84
N LEU A 17 -27.86 -4.33 -9.84
CA LEU A 17 -26.67 -3.67 -9.30
C LEU A 17 -25.74 -4.63 -8.54
N HIS A 18 -26.29 -5.60 -7.80
CA HIS A 18 -25.48 -6.63 -7.13
C HIS A 18 -24.77 -7.55 -8.14
N ARG A 19 -25.41 -7.82 -9.29
CA ARG A 19 -24.87 -8.67 -10.36
C ARG A 19 -23.77 -7.98 -11.19
N GLN A 20 -23.65 -6.66 -11.12
CA GLN A 20 -22.57 -5.87 -11.75
C GLN A 20 -21.35 -5.67 -10.83
N ILE A 21 -21.46 -5.99 -9.53
CA ILE A 21 -20.37 -5.82 -8.53
C ILE A 21 -19.56 -7.11 -8.33
N THR A 22 -20.07 -8.27 -8.76
CA THR A 22 -19.42 -9.58 -8.52
C THR A 22 -18.51 -10.08 -9.65
N HIS A 23 -18.19 -9.24 -10.66
CA HIS A 23 -17.29 -9.62 -11.76
C HIS A 23 -15.86 -9.06 -11.65
N ILE A 24 -15.42 -8.64 -10.45
CA ILE A 24 -13.99 -8.59 -10.16
C ILE A 24 -13.58 -10.03 -9.83
N ALA A 25 -13.14 -10.75 -10.85
CA ALA A 25 -12.45 -12.01 -10.65
C ALA A 25 -11.34 -11.77 -9.60
N PRO A 26 -11.27 -12.56 -8.52
CA PRO A 26 -10.12 -12.48 -7.63
C PRO A 26 -8.90 -12.71 -8.50
N THR A 27 -8.00 -11.72 -8.57
CA THR A 27 -6.68 -11.90 -9.17
C THR A 27 -6.04 -13.03 -8.38
N GLN A 28 -6.11 -14.24 -8.93
CA GLN A 28 -5.45 -15.38 -8.35
C GLN A 28 -3.99 -14.99 -8.19
N SER A 29 -3.50 -15.08 -6.95
CA SER A 29 -2.06 -15.11 -6.67
C SER A 29 -1.47 -16.14 -7.62
N SER A 30 -0.90 -15.70 -8.74
CA SER A 30 -0.34 -16.60 -9.73
C SER A 30 0.71 -17.44 -9.02
N ASN A 31 0.47 -18.74 -8.87
CA ASN A 31 1.46 -19.69 -8.38
C ASN A 31 2.50 -19.96 -9.49
N ALA A 32 2.96 -18.87 -10.12
CA ALA A 32 3.92 -18.88 -11.19
C ALA A 32 5.27 -19.23 -10.59
N LYS A 33 5.75 -20.44 -10.89
CA LYS A 33 7.09 -20.88 -10.50
C LYS A 33 8.11 -19.91 -11.09
N LYS A 34 9.04 -19.43 -10.26
CA LYS A 34 10.16 -18.57 -10.68
C LYS A 34 11.40 -19.43 -10.93
N PRO A 35 12.35 -19.00 -11.77
CA PRO A 35 13.54 -19.78 -12.05
C PRO A 35 14.48 -19.80 -10.83
N CYS A 36 15.08 -20.95 -10.55
CA CYS A 36 16.15 -21.06 -9.57
C CYS A 36 17.37 -20.25 -10.03
N ARG A 37 17.92 -19.39 -9.16
CA ARG A 37 19.09 -18.55 -9.49
C ARG A 37 20.37 -19.32 -9.86
N ARG A 38 20.48 -20.59 -9.45
CA ARG A 38 21.66 -21.43 -9.70
C ARG A 38 21.55 -22.30 -10.94
N CYS A 39 20.38 -22.88 -11.20
CA CYS A 39 20.21 -23.87 -12.28
C CYS A 39 19.04 -23.59 -13.23
N GLY A 40 18.30 -22.49 -13.02
CA GLY A 40 17.16 -22.08 -13.86
C GLY A 40 15.87 -22.88 -13.67
N LYS A 41 15.90 -24.03 -12.96
CA LYS A 41 14.71 -24.88 -12.76
C LYS A 41 13.56 -24.12 -12.10
N PRO A 42 12.31 -24.31 -12.55
CA PRO A 42 11.15 -23.64 -11.97
C PRO A 42 10.91 -24.11 -10.52
N THR A 43 10.80 -23.16 -9.60
CA THR A 43 10.61 -23.41 -8.17
C THR A 43 9.65 -22.39 -7.53
N SER A 44 9.05 -22.76 -6.40
CA SER A 44 8.33 -21.86 -5.50
C SER A 44 9.07 -21.59 -4.20
N LEU A 45 10.14 -22.36 -3.92
CA LEU A 45 11.00 -22.13 -2.77
C LEU A 45 11.80 -20.84 -2.99
N ARG A 46 11.71 -19.95 -2.01
CA ARG A 46 12.32 -18.62 -2.01
C ARG A 46 13.04 -18.35 -0.70
N CYS A 47 14.02 -17.46 -0.72
CA CYS A 47 14.69 -16.98 0.48
C CYS A 47 13.66 -16.42 1.46
N SER A 48 13.58 -16.94 2.68
CA SER A 48 12.62 -16.52 3.71
C SER A 48 12.83 -15.10 4.24
N ARG A 49 13.98 -14.48 3.95
CA ARG A 49 14.29 -13.12 4.39
C ARG A 49 13.83 -12.06 3.40
N CYS A 50 14.17 -12.20 2.12
CA CYS A 50 13.86 -11.19 1.10
C CYS A 50 12.65 -11.55 0.24
N HIS A 51 12.28 -12.83 0.15
CA HIS A 51 11.25 -13.37 -0.74
C HIS A 51 11.51 -13.16 -2.26
N GLU A 52 12.62 -12.51 -2.65
CA GLU A 52 12.95 -12.21 -4.06
C GLU A 52 13.82 -13.28 -4.76
N ALA A 53 14.66 -13.98 -3.99
CA ALA A 53 15.56 -14.97 -4.55
C ALA A 53 14.97 -16.39 -4.47
N TYR A 54 14.92 -17.10 -5.59
CA TYR A 54 14.28 -18.41 -5.73
C TYR A 54 15.31 -19.53 -5.94
N TYR A 55 15.08 -20.68 -5.28
CA TYR A 55 15.97 -21.83 -5.28
C TYR A 55 15.18 -23.13 -5.37
N CYS A 56 15.65 -24.12 -6.13
CA CYS A 56 14.98 -25.43 -6.19
C CYS A 56 15.33 -26.33 -5.00
N SER A 57 16.34 -25.95 -4.20
CA SER A 57 16.76 -26.68 -3.00
C SER A 57 17.55 -25.79 -2.04
N PRO A 58 17.66 -26.16 -0.75
CA PRO A 58 18.49 -25.46 0.24
C PRO A 58 19.97 -25.39 -0.16
N GLU A 59 20.50 -26.40 -0.84
CA GLU A 59 21.91 -26.44 -1.29
C GLU A 59 22.20 -25.31 -2.29
N HIS A 60 21.28 -25.08 -3.24
CA HIS A 60 21.41 -23.96 -4.18
C HIS A 60 21.29 -22.59 -3.49
N MET A 61 20.47 -22.48 -2.45
CA MET A 61 20.38 -21.26 -1.65
C MET A 61 21.68 -20.98 -0.88
N THR A 62 22.24 -22.00 -0.21
CA THR A 62 23.51 -21.89 0.51
C THR A 62 24.67 -21.58 -0.44
N SER A 63 24.69 -22.21 -1.62
CA SER A 63 25.69 -21.97 -2.65
C SER A 63 25.64 -20.55 -3.23
N ASP A 64 24.44 -19.95 -3.36
CA ASP A 64 24.27 -18.54 -3.77
C ASP A 64 24.47 -17.54 -2.62
N TRP A 65 24.58 -17.99 -1.37
CA TRP A 65 24.53 -17.08 -0.21
C TRP A 65 25.65 -16.04 -0.23
N GLN A 66 26.87 -16.42 -0.65
CA GLN A 66 28.01 -15.51 -0.71
C GLN A 66 27.74 -14.30 -1.62
N THR A 67 27.05 -14.49 -2.74
CA THR A 67 26.68 -13.44 -3.70
C THR A 67 25.35 -12.79 -3.36
N HIS A 68 24.42 -13.52 -2.76
CA HIS A 68 23.08 -13.03 -2.41
C HIS A 68 23.06 -12.14 -1.16
N LYS A 69 23.89 -12.45 -0.15
CA LYS A 69 23.81 -11.84 1.19
C LYS A 69 23.81 -10.31 1.18
N SER A 70 24.67 -9.69 0.36
CA SER A 70 24.78 -8.22 0.27
C SER A 70 23.52 -7.56 -0.31
N ALA A 71 22.79 -8.25 -1.18
CA ALA A 71 21.55 -7.79 -1.80
C ALA A 71 20.29 -8.29 -1.06
N CYS A 72 20.41 -9.18 -0.07
CA CYS A 72 19.29 -9.79 0.63
C CYS A 72 18.67 -8.81 1.64
N ARG A 73 17.69 -8.02 1.19
CA ARG A 73 16.96 -7.03 2.01
C ARG A 73 15.49 -7.45 2.21
N LYS A 74 14.94 -7.16 3.39
CA LYS A 74 13.47 -7.23 3.59
C LYS A 74 12.85 -6.06 2.83
N SER A 75 11.63 -6.25 2.33
CA SER A 75 10.88 -5.18 1.67
C SER A 75 9.38 -5.32 1.97
N VAL A 76 8.67 -4.22 1.79
CA VAL A 76 7.21 -4.17 1.75
C VAL A 76 6.80 -3.63 0.38
N ASP A 77 5.67 -4.11 -0.14
CA ASP A 77 5.08 -3.52 -1.33
C ASP A 77 4.28 -2.27 -0.92
N ALA A 78 4.58 -1.13 -1.52
CA ALA A 78 3.86 0.12 -1.35
C ALA A 78 3.02 0.41 -2.59
N LEU A 79 1.83 0.98 -2.38
CA LEU A 79 1.01 1.49 -3.47
C LEU A 79 1.46 2.92 -3.80
N LEU A 80 1.96 3.12 -5.02
CA LEU A 80 2.36 4.41 -5.54
C LEU A 80 1.26 4.99 -6.42
N PHE A 81 0.87 6.23 -6.14
CA PHE A 81 0.09 7.10 -7.01
C PHE A 81 1.04 8.08 -7.69
N PRO A 82 1.58 7.73 -8.87
CA PRO A 82 2.56 8.56 -9.57
C PRO A 82 1.93 9.86 -10.08
N VAL A 83 2.72 10.93 -10.12
CA VAL A 83 2.30 12.26 -10.58
C VAL A 83 2.10 12.30 -12.10
N ASP A 84 2.87 11.49 -12.83
CA ASP A 84 3.01 11.47 -14.28
C ASP A 84 2.27 10.31 -14.98
N SER A 85 1.49 9.53 -14.23
CA SER A 85 0.67 8.43 -14.74
C SER A 85 -0.72 8.46 -14.10
N THR A 86 -1.72 7.89 -14.78
CA THR A 86 -3.09 7.75 -14.27
C THR A 86 -3.32 6.41 -13.56
N ILE A 87 -2.36 5.49 -13.64
CA ILE A 87 -2.48 4.11 -13.14
C ILE A 87 -1.61 3.94 -11.89
N PRO A 88 -2.20 3.53 -10.74
CA PRO A 88 -1.43 3.20 -9.54
C PRO A 88 -0.53 1.99 -9.77
N THR A 89 0.62 1.94 -9.09
CA THR A 89 1.57 0.83 -9.22
C THR A 89 2.01 0.31 -7.86
N MET A 90 2.41 -0.97 -7.80
CA MET A 90 3.05 -1.54 -6.62
C MET A 90 4.56 -1.43 -6.76
N ILE A 91 5.22 -0.78 -5.79
CA ILE A 91 6.68 -0.65 -5.73
C ILE A 91 7.22 -1.32 -4.48
N LYS A 92 8.47 -1.80 -4.52
CA LYS A 92 9.11 -2.42 -3.36
C LYS A 92 9.94 -1.41 -2.60
N ILE A 93 9.64 -1.25 -1.31
CA ILE A 93 10.40 -0.40 -0.39
C ILE A 93 11.21 -1.30 0.54
N PRO A 94 12.54 -1.37 0.38
CA PRO A 94 13.39 -2.09 1.31
C PRO A 94 13.34 -1.47 2.70
N TYR A 95 13.53 -2.29 3.73
CA TYR A 95 13.62 -1.81 5.11
C TYR A 95 14.55 -2.67 5.96
N THR A 96 15.03 -2.09 7.06
CA THR A 96 15.74 -2.80 8.13
C THR A 96 14.89 -2.80 9.40
N SER A 97 14.71 -3.99 10.01
CA SER A 97 14.10 -4.08 11.35
C SER A 97 15.08 -3.58 12.39
N LYS A 98 14.67 -2.60 13.18
CA LYS A 98 15.45 -2.03 14.29
C LYS A 98 14.61 -2.07 15.57
N ILE A 99 15.25 -1.83 16.70
CA ILE A 99 14.62 -1.69 18.01
C ILE A 99 15.09 -0.35 18.54
N ASP A 100 14.15 0.53 18.86
CA ASP A 100 14.45 1.75 19.61
C ASP A 100 14.65 1.35 21.06
N ASP A 101 15.91 1.40 21.48
CA ASP A 101 16.36 1.28 22.85
C ASP A 101 16.94 2.65 23.22
N ASP A 102 16.05 3.58 23.54
CA ASP A 102 16.39 4.94 23.96
C ASP A 102 16.97 4.98 25.38
N GLY A 103 17.17 3.81 26.01
CA GLY A 103 17.66 3.67 27.38
C GLY A 103 16.71 4.29 28.41
N ALA A 104 15.51 4.72 28.01
CA ALA A 104 14.53 5.30 28.90
C ALA A 104 13.88 4.17 29.73
N PRO A 105 14.04 4.15 31.06
CA PRO A 105 13.57 3.04 31.90
C PRO A 105 12.05 2.85 31.93
N VAL A 106 11.29 3.73 31.28
CA VAL A 106 9.83 3.81 31.30
C VAL A 106 9.18 3.21 30.05
N PHE A 107 9.90 3.10 28.92
CA PHE A 107 9.35 2.57 27.69
C PHE A 107 10.02 1.25 27.31
N ALA A 108 9.21 0.20 27.14
CA ALA A 108 9.71 -1.05 26.61
C ALA A 108 10.31 -0.82 25.21
N PRO A 109 11.43 -1.47 24.85
CA PRO A 109 12.05 -1.31 23.54
C PRO A 109 11.04 -1.58 22.43
N LYS A 110 10.91 -0.64 21.49
CA LYS A 110 9.89 -0.73 20.42
C LYS A 110 10.52 -1.10 19.09
N PRO A 111 10.07 -2.19 18.44
CA PRO A 111 10.54 -2.52 17.11
C PRO A 111 9.96 -1.53 16.08
N TYR A 112 10.78 -1.14 15.11
CA TYR A 112 10.38 -0.32 13.96
C TYR A 112 11.04 -0.81 12.67
N HIS A 113 10.45 -0.42 11.54
CA HIS A 113 10.96 -0.66 10.20
C HIS A 113 11.60 0.62 9.66
N ALA A 114 12.93 0.69 9.70
CA ALA A 114 13.68 1.75 9.04
C ALA A 114 13.62 1.54 7.53
N LEU A 115 12.71 2.25 6.84
CA LEU A 115 12.59 2.25 5.40
C LEU A 115 13.88 2.80 4.76
N ASP A 116 14.29 2.24 3.63
CA ASP A 116 15.47 2.69 2.88
C ASP A 116 15.21 4.07 2.27
N SER A 117 15.73 5.12 2.90
CA SER A 117 15.48 6.51 2.51
C SER A 117 15.98 6.84 1.11
N GLN A 118 17.07 6.20 0.64
CA GLN A 118 17.57 6.41 -0.72
C GLN A 118 16.57 5.90 -1.76
N VAL A 119 15.89 4.78 -1.47
CA VAL A 119 14.84 4.26 -2.34
C VAL A 119 13.57 5.08 -2.18
N LEU A 120 13.16 5.42 -0.96
CA LEU A 120 11.94 6.18 -0.70
C LEU A 120 11.98 7.56 -1.40
N ASN A 121 13.10 8.27 -1.30
CA ASN A 121 13.29 9.61 -1.88
C ASN A 121 13.36 9.61 -3.41
N GLN A 122 13.50 8.45 -4.07
CA GLN A 122 13.34 8.34 -5.53
C GLN A 122 11.87 8.47 -5.94
N TYR A 123 10.94 8.14 -5.04
CA TYR A 123 9.52 8.12 -5.33
C TYR A 123 8.76 9.26 -4.68
N VAL A 124 9.14 9.73 -3.49
CA VAL A 124 8.37 10.74 -2.78
C VAL A 124 9.27 11.59 -1.91
N ASP A 125 9.01 12.90 -1.88
CA ASP A 125 9.58 13.77 -0.87
C ASP A 125 8.77 13.61 0.43
N MET A 126 9.36 12.98 1.43
CA MET A 126 8.67 12.63 2.67
C MET A 126 8.69 13.80 3.65
N THR A 127 7.94 14.86 3.34
CA THR A 127 7.71 15.96 4.28
C THR A 127 6.37 15.81 5.00
N GLY A 128 5.42 15.07 4.43
CA GLY A 128 4.12 14.73 5.02
C GLY A 128 3.92 13.23 5.25
N MET A 129 3.34 12.88 6.41
CA MET A 129 2.89 11.52 6.71
C MET A 129 1.52 11.55 7.43
N LYS A 130 0.55 10.75 6.95
CA LYS A 130 -0.78 10.65 7.53
C LYS A 130 -1.18 9.20 7.78
N HIS A 131 -1.69 8.93 8.98
CA HIS A 131 -2.31 7.65 9.31
C HIS A 131 -3.80 7.68 8.98
N VAL A 132 -4.24 6.86 8.04
CA VAL A 132 -5.65 6.62 7.70
C VAL A 132 -6.12 5.41 8.48
N ARG A 133 -6.90 5.66 9.53
CA ARG A 133 -7.36 4.61 10.49
C ARG A 133 -8.82 4.22 10.31
N LYS A 134 -9.58 5.00 9.55
CA LYS A 134 -11.01 4.80 9.29
C LYS A 134 -11.27 4.82 7.80
N PHE A 135 -12.32 4.15 7.38
CA PHE A 135 -12.83 4.25 6.02
C PHE A 135 -13.56 5.59 5.86
N GLY A 136 -12.86 6.60 5.32
CA GLY A 136 -13.39 7.96 5.26
C GLY A 136 -13.46 8.66 6.62
N SER A 137 -13.96 9.90 6.63
CA SER A 137 -13.94 10.80 7.79
C SER A 137 -14.83 10.31 8.94
N HIS A 138 -15.93 9.64 8.61
CA HIS A 138 -16.95 9.17 9.56
C HIS A 138 -17.23 7.66 9.52
N GLY A 139 -16.51 6.89 8.70
CA GLY A 139 -16.76 5.45 8.57
C GLY A 139 -16.11 4.58 9.65
N PRO A 140 -16.25 3.26 9.53
CA PRO A 140 -15.72 2.31 10.50
C PRO A 140 -14.17 2.31 10.50
N PRO A 141 -13.54 1.84 11.59
CA PRO A 141 -12.09 1.59 11.61
C PRO A 141 -11.67 0.64 10.48
N LEU A 142 -10.52 0.90 9.88
CA LEU A 142 -9.88 -0.05 8.98
C LEU A 142 -9.29 -1.18 9.80
N GLU A 143 -9.51 -2.42 9.36
CA GLU A 143 -8.84 -3.60 9.94
C GLU A 143 -7.31 -3.45 9.89
N ARG A 144 -6.82 -2.83 8.81
CA ARG A 144 -5.40 -2.55 8.57
C ARG A 144 -5.25 -1.05 8.28
N PRO A 145 -4.80 -0.25 9.26
CA PRO A 145 -4.56 1.17 9.04
C PRO A 145 -3.53 1.40 7.93
N LEU A 146 -3.72 2.48 7.18
CA LEU A 146 -2.84 2.86 6.09
C LEU A 146 -1.98 4.05 6.51
N VAL A 147 -0.76 4.11 5.99
CA VAL A 147 0.17 5.22 6.16
C VAL A 147 0.40 5.83 4.80
N VAL A 148 0.00 7.08 4.64
CA VAL A 148 0.12 7.86 3.41
C VAL A 148 1.32 8.79 3.57
N ILE A 149 2.28 8.65 2.67
CA ILE A 149 3.51 9.46 2.60
C ILE A 149 3.42 10.32 1.35
N TYR A 150 3.65 11.62 1.49
CA TYR A 150 3.49 12.63 0.43
C TYR A 150 4.31 13.87 0.77
N SER A 151 4.51 14.76 -0.21
CA SER A 151 5.03 16.10 0.05
C SER A 151 3.92 16.96 0.65
N ASP A 152 4.14 17.62 1.79
CA ASP A 152 3.25 18.64 2.34
C ASP A 152 3.46 20.04 1.73
N ASP A 153 4.61 20.27 1.06
CA ASP A 153 4.83 21.44 0.21
C ASP A 153 4.46 21.10 -1.22
N TRP A 154 3.38 21.70 -1.71
CA TRP A 154 2.89 21.51 -3.08
C TRP A 154 3.38 22.60 -4.03
N SER A 155 4.15 23.56 -3.51
CA SER A 155 4.65 24.70 -4.29
C SER A 155 5.55 24.20 -5.43
N GLY A 156 5.11 24.43 -6.66
CA GLY A 156 5.86 24.02 -7.84
C GLY A 156 5.80 22.52 -8.19
N LEU A 157 5.07 21.70 -7.42
CA LEU A 157 4.83 20.31 -7.76
C LEU A 157 3.73 20.19 -8.82
N SER A 158 3.90 19.22 -9.73
CA SER A 158 2.88 18.89 -10.71
C SER A 158 1.66 18.25 -10.05
N LYS A 159 0.47 18.53 -10.60
CA LYS A 159 -0.78 17.88 -10.17
C LYS A 159 -0.68 16.37 -10.32
N ASN A 160 -1.09 15.63 -9.29
CA ASN A 160 -1.13 14.17 -9.32
C ASN A 160 -2.29 13.68 -10.20
N GLN A 161 -1.98 13.22 -11.42
CA GLN A 161 -2.99 12.75 -12.37
C GLN A 161 -3.60 11.42 -11.94
N CYS A 162 -2.84 10.55 -11.25
CA CYS A 162 -3.34 9.29 -10.73
C CYS A 162 -4.46 9.48 -9.71
N VAL A 163 -4.29 10.42 -8.77
CA VAL A 163 -5.31 10.76 -7.77
C VAL A 163 -6.53 11.42 -8.42
N ALA A 164 -6.30 12.31 -9.39
CA ALA A 164 -7.40 12.94 -10.13
C ALA A 164 -8.26 11.91 -10.88
N GLU A 165 -7.63 10.94 -11.56
CA GLU A 165 -8.32 9.87 -12.27
C GLU A 165 -9.06 8.94 -11.28
N LEU A 166 -8.38 8.47 -10.23
CA LEU A 166 -8.95 7.58 -9.22
C LEU A 166 -10.22 8.16 -8.59
N THR A 167 -10.24 9.47 -8.35
CA THR A 167 -11.37 10.17 -7.72
C THR A 167 -12.40 10.69 -8.73
N GLY A 168 -12.16 10.54 -10.03
CA GLY A 168 -12.99 11.17 -11.06
C GLY A 168 -13.09 12.69 -10.89
N GLY A 169 -12.01 13.33 -10.41
CA GLY A 169 -11.92 14.76 -10.14
C GLY A 169 -12.57 15.24 -8.83
N LYS A 170 -13.12 14.35 -8.00
CA LYS A 170 -13.84 14.70 -6.74
C LYS A 170 -12.95 14.81 -5.50
N MET A 171 -11.65 14.93 -5.70
CA MET A 171 -10.67 15.14 -4.61
C MET A 171 -10.98 16.39 -3.78
N GLY A 172 -10.85 16.30 -2.46
CA GLY A 172 -11.14 17.42 -1.55
C GLY A 172 -10.15 18.59 -1.63
N VAL A 173 -9.00 18.32 -2.26
CA VAL A 173 -7.88 19.24 -2.50
C VAL A 173 -7.17 18.82 -3.80
N GLN A 174 -6.48 19.75 -4.47
CA GLN A 174 -5.69 19.42 -5.66
C GLN A 174 -4.35 18.79 -5.24
N TRP A 175 -4.32 17.47 -5.14
CA TRP A 175 -3.10 16.72 -4.83
C TRP A 175 -1.99 16.98 -5.86
N ALA A 176 -0.77 17.13 -5.38
CA ALA A 176 0.44 17.35 -6.18
C ALA A 176 1.58 16.43 -5.72
N GLY A 177 2.52 16.16 -6.64
CA GLY A 177 3.61 15.22 -6.40
C GLY A 177 3.15 13.76 -6.30
N ASN A 178 4.09 12.87 -6.04
CA ASN A 178 3.81 11.46 -5.83
C ASN A 178 3.21 11.21 -4.44
N VAL A 179 2.33 10.22 -4.33
CA VAL A 179 1.79 9.75 -3.04
C VAL A 179 2.08 8.26 -2.90
N LEU A 180 2.62 7.86 -1.76
CA LEU A 180 3.00 6.49 -1.46
C LEU A 180 2.21 5.98 -0.26
N VAL A 181 1.69 4.76 -0.34
CA VAL A 181 0.84 4.17 0.69
C VAL A 181 1.38 2.82 1.14
N LEU A 182 1.50 2.67 2.46
CA LEU A 182 1.88 1.45 3.16
C LEU A 182 0.77 1.01 4.11
N ARG A 183 0.75 -0.26 4.50
CA ARG A 183 -0.07 -0.72 5.63
C ARG A 183 0.74 -0.64 6.91
N GLN A 184 0.14 -0.08 7.95
CA GLN A 184 0.69 -0.14 9.30
C GLN A 184 0.49 -1.54 9.85
N LYS A 185 1.52 -2.07 10.51
CA LYS A 185 1.50 -3.33 11.23
C LYS A 185 1.65 -3.05 12.72
N GLY A 186 0.87 -3.74 13.54
CA GLY A 186 0.92 -3.63 15.00
C GLY A 186 -0.06 -2.60 15.56
N GLU A 187 0.21 -2.18 16.79
CA GLU A 187 -0.68 -1.30 17.55
C GLU A 187 -0.60 0.16 17.11
N LEU A 188 -1.40 0.99 17.78
CA LEU A 188 -1.40 2.45 17.60
C LEU A 188 0.03 2.99 17.77
N TYR A 189 0.48 3.80 16.81
CA TYR A 189 1.83 4.39 16.77
C TYR A 189 2.98 3.40 16.47
N ALA A 190 2.69 2.17 16.06
CA ALA A 190 3.73 1.27 15.58
C ALA A 190 4.33 1.78 14.27
N GLU A 191 5.65 1.94 14.22
CA GLU A 191 6.41 2.27 13.01
C GLU A 191 6.87 1.00 12.27
N THR A 192 6.01 -0.02 12.27
CA THR A 192 6.22 -1.23 11.47
C THR A 192 5.19 -1.30 10.37
N TYR A 193 5.59 -1.88 9.25
CA TYR A 193 4.80 -1.89 8.02
C TYR A 193 4.64 -3.31 7.47
N GLU A 194 3.56 -3.53 6.74
CA GLU A 194 3.35 -4.68 5.87
C GLU A 194 2.98 -4.24 4.45
N SER A 195 3.02 -5.15 3.48
CA SER A 195 2.70 -4.84 2.09
C SER A 195 1.26 -4.34 1.94
N ALA A 196 1.10 -3.17 1.31
CA ALA A 196 -0.17 -2.72 0.78
C ALA A 196 -0.66 -3.65 -0.34
N ARG A 197 -1.95 -3.55 -0.67
CA ARG A 197 -2.61 -4.37 -1.69
C ARG A 197 -3.52 -3.50 -2.55
N MET A 198 -3.88 -4.01 -3.73
CA MET A 198 -4.78 -3.31 -4.64
C MET A 198 -6.17 -3.02 -4.03
N GLU A 199 -6.63 -3.84 -3.08
CA GLU A 199 -7.89 -3.59 -2.36
C GLU A 199 -7.86 -2.31 -1.51
N ASP A 200 -6.67 -1.82 -1.11
CA ASP A 200 -6.51 -0.58 -0.36
C ASP A 200 -6.89 0.66 -1.18
N MET A 201 -6.96 0.53 -2.51
CA MET A 201 -7.38 1.62 -3.40
C MET A 201 -8.77 2.16 -3.04
N VAL A 202 -9.67 1.33 -2.50
CA VAL A 202 -11.02 1.77 -2.12
C VAL A 202 -10.96 2.77 -0.97
N ALA A 203 -10.16 2.46 0.05
CA ALA A 203 -9.94 3.37 1.18
C ALA A 203 -9.17 4.62 0.76
N MET A 204 -8.20 4.48 -0.14
CA MET A 204 -7.41 5.61 -0.65
C MET A 204 -8.23 6.57 -1.50
N LYS A 205 -9.08 6.06 -2.40
CA LYS A 205 -10.03 6.89 -3.13
C LYS A 205 -10.88 7.72 -2.16
N ARG A 206 -11.43 7.09 -1.11
CA ARG A 206 -12.24 7.81 -0.13
C ARG A 206 -11.44 8.86 0.65
N PHE A 207 -10.22 8.51 1.07
CA PHE A 207 -9.31 9.45 1.74
C PHE A 207 -9.01 10.69 0.89
N PHE A 208 -8.75 10.52 -0.42
CA PHE A 208 -8.47 11.64 -1.31
C PHE A 208 -9.69 12.53 -1.57
N GLU A 209 -10.89 11.92 -1.69
CA GLU A 209 -12.15 12.66 -1.81
C GLU A 209 -12.44 13.52 -0.56
N GLU A 210 -12.20 12.97 0.63
CA GLU A 210 -12.57 13.60 1.91
C GLU A 210 -11.41 14.29 2.63
N TYR A 211 -10.25 14.48 1.98
CA TYR A 211 -9.03 14.96 2.66
C TYR A 211 -9.25 16.22 3.51
N ARG A 212 -10.08 17.15 3.03
CA ARG A 212 -10.41 18.40 3.73
C ARG A 212 -11.17 18.16 5.05
N ASP A 213 -11.97 17.10 5.15
CA ASP A 213 -12.65 16.73 6.40
C ASP A 213 -11.67 16.27 7.46
N PHE A 214 -10.54 15.68 7.05
CA PHE A 214 -9.48 15.24 7.95
C PHE A 214 -8.51 16.36 8.35
N MET A 215 -8.47 17.45 7.58
CA MET A 215 -7.59 18.60 7.76
C MET A 215 -8.33 19.90 7.42
N PRO A 216 -9.27 20.35 8.28
CA PRO A 216 -10.11 21.52 7.99
C PRO A 216 -9.34 22.85 7.90
N TYR A 217 -8.05 22.85 8.27
CA TYR A 217 -7.17 24.03 8.30
C TYR A 217 -5.97 23.93 7.35
N ALA A 218 -5.93 22.96 6.43
CA ALA A 218 -4.88 22.88 5.41
C ALA A 218 -5.19 23.88 4.28
N PHE A 219 -4.21 24.73 3.96
CA PHE A 219 -4.31 25.88 3.05
C PHE A 219 -4.29 25.49 1.57
#